data_AF-A0A7S2DHX5-F1
#
_entry.id   AF-A0A7S2DHX5-F1
#
_cell.length_a   1.000
_cell.length_b   1.000
_cell.length_c   1.000
_cell.angle_alpha   90.00
_cell.angle_beta   90.00
_cell.angle_gamma   90.00
#
_symmetry.space_group_name_H-M   'P 1'
#
loop_
_entity.id
_entity.type
_entity.pdbx_description
1 polymer ?
#
loop_
_entity_poly.entity_id
_entity_poly.type
_entity_poly.pdbx_seq_one_letter_code
_entity_poly.pdbx_strand_id
1 'polypeptide(L)'
;MPIPWHADLLQARAGPGDRDGNRIPAQNGITLAQLRNTAKLLSRLCKTGLLRHTSEFSRASGEYGCVIKWTRINMHNISQEVIKKIIHEENSCSWVEICSRKAQKPKVFVSHNWSEPFRDFMTAIELYTNSAGIGVHDAFFICTFANDQWNVDLGETLQESPFYLALSGAQQVVLMLDKTGSALSRIWCVFEMRTTLEKETPLSI
;
A
#
# COMPACT_ATOMS: atom_id res chain seq x y z
N MET A 1 15.48 -16.76 -5.04
CA MET A 1 14.94 -15.60 -5.80
C MET A 1 14.97 -14.40 -4.87
N PRO A 2 15.40 -13.20 -5.29
CA PRO A 2 15.37 -12.04 -4.40
C PRO A 2 13.90 -11.68 -4.14
N ILE A 3 13.48 -11.93 -2.91
CA ILE A 3 12.25 -11.41 -2.32
C ILE A 3 12.36 -9.88 -2.26
N PRO A 4 11.26 -9.12 -2.48
CA PRO A 4 11.29 -7.66 -2.49
C PRO A 4 11.53 -7.05 -1.10
N TRP A 5 11.56 -7.87 -0.05
CA TRP A 5 11.83 -7.48 1.34
C TRP A 5 13.10 -8.12 1.88
N HIS A 6 13.62 -7.55 2.95
CA HIS A 6 14.75 -8.05 3.73
C HIS A 6 14.26 -9.12 4.72
N ALA A 7 14.60 -10.40 4.49
CA ALA A 7 14.19 -11.50 5.36
C ALA A 7 14.70 -11.35 6.80
N ASP A 8 15.87 -10.75 6.98
CA ASP A 8 16.46 -10.47 8.29
C ASP A 8 15.65 -9.45 9.10
N LEU A 9 14.99 -8.48 8.45
CA LEU A 9 14.10 -7.54 9.14
C LEU A 9 12.82 -8.21 9.62
N LEU A 10 12.26 -9.10 8.81
CA LEU A 10 11.11 -9.91 9.21
C LEU A 10 11.48 -10.84 10.39
N GLN A 11 12.68 -11.43 10.38
CA GLN A 11 13.17 -12.30 11.46
C GLN A 11 13.53 -11.52 12.73
N ALA A 12 14.18 -10.37 12.62
CA ALA A 12 14.54 -9.52 13.75
C ALA A 12 13.31 -9.10 14.56
N ARG A 13 12.19 -8.87 13.87
CA ARG A 13 10.90 -8.54 14.48
C ARG A 13 10.24 -9.69 15.22
N ALA A 14 10.64 -10.94 14.95
CA ALA A 14 10.22 -12.11 15.74
C ALA A 14 10.93 -12.24 17.09
N GLY A 15 11.96 -11.42 17.34
CA GLY A 15 12.66 -11.37 18.61
C GLY A 15 12.00 -10.45 19.64
N PRO A 16 12.23 -10.65 20.95
CA PRO A 16 11.61 -9.85 22.02
C PRO A 16 12.04 -8.36 22.09
N GLY A 17 12.86 -7.88 21.15
CA GLY A 17 13.56 -6.58 21.26
C GLY A 17 13.04 -5.43 20.40
N ASP A 18 12.08 -5.64 19.49
CA ASP A 18 11.69 -4.62 18.50
C ASP A 18 10.18 -4.32 18.48
N ARG A 19 9.59 -4.22 19.67
CA ARG A 19 8.25 -3.62 19.87
C ARG A 19 8.42 -2.09 19.97
N ASP A 20 8.91 -1.57 18.85
CA ASP A 20 9.48 -0.25 18.62
C ASP A 20 8.51 0.90 18.96
N GLY A 21 8.80 1.63 20.03
CA GLY A 21 8.06 2.84 20.45
C GLY A 21 8.25 4.05 19.52
N ASN A 22 8.79 3.85 18.31
CA ASN A 22 9.17 4.92 17.39
C ASN A 22 8.67 4.70 15.95
N ARG A 23 7.68 3.82 15.75
CA ARG A 23 7.06 3.61 14.43
C ARG A 23 6.22 4.81 14.05
N ILE A 24 6.46 5.34 12.86
CA ILE A 24 5.70 6.48 12.33
C ILE A 24 5.16 6.06 10.96
N PRO A 25 3.97 5.41 10.89
CA PRO A 25 3.45 4.90 9.62
C PRO A 25 3.30 5.98 8.54
N ALA A 26 3.08 7.24 8.95
CA ALA A 26 3.09 8.39 8.05
C ALA A 26 4.42 8.60 7.28
N GLN A 27 5.52 8.02 7.77
CA GLN A 27 6.84 8.04 7.14
C GLN A 27 7.22 6.71 6.46
N ASN A 28 6.28 5.76 6.36
CA ASN A 28 6.47 4.48 5.70
C ASN A 28 6.11 4.58 4.21
N GLY A 29 6.85 5.39 3.45
CA GLY A 29 6.69 5.46 2.00
C GLY A 29 7.38 4.30 1.28
N ILE A 30 6.72 3.73 0.26
CA ILE A 30 7.33 2.74 -0.63
C ILE A 30 7.96 3.44 -1.84
N THR A 31 9.25 3.20 -2.10
CA THR A 31 9.90 3.78 -3.29
C THR A 31 9.40 3.16 -4.58
N LEU A 32 9.50 3.87 -5.71
CA LEU A 32 9.13 3.32 -7.01
C LEU A 32 9.89 2.00 -7.33
N ALA A 33 11.17 1.91 -6.97
CA ALA A 33 11.93 0.65 -7.07
C ALA A 33 11.31 -0.49 -6.25
N GLN A 34 11.01 -0.26 -4.98
CA GLN A 34 10.39 -1.26 -4.10
C GLN A 34 8.99 -1.66 -4.60
N LEU A 35 8.20 -0.70 -5.07
CA LEU A 35 6.87 -0.93 -5.60
C LEU A 35 6.92 -1.77 -6.90
N ARG A 36 7.85 -1.47 -7.82
CA ARG A 36 8.12 -2.29 -9.02
C ARG A 36 8.53 -3.71 -8.66
N ASN A 37 9.38 -3.89 -7.65
CA ASN A 37 9.79 -5.22 -7.18
C ASN A 37 8.60 -6.00 -6.58
N THR A 38 7.76 -5.32 -5.81
CA THR A 38 6.51 -5.86 -5.26
C THR A 38 5.58 -6.28 -6.39
N ALA A 39 5.37 -5.44 -7.41
CA ALA A 39 4.54 -5.76 -8.57
C ALA A 39 5.07 -6.97 -9.37
N LYS A 40 6.39 -7.09 -9.53
CA LYS A 40 7.01 -8.27 -10.16
C LYS A 40 6.75 -9.55 -9.38
N LEU A 41 6.85 -9.52 -8.05
CA LEU A 41 6.50 -10.66 -7.20
C LEU A 41 5.04 -11.05 -7.36
N LEU A 42 4.12 -10.08 -7.21
CA LEU A 42 2.68 -10.31 -7.31
C LEU A 42 2.30 -10.90 -8.67
N SER A 43 2.85 -10.34 -9.76
CA SER A 43 2.63 -10.87 -11.11
C SER A 43 3.07 -12.31 -11.27
N ARG A 44 4.21 -12.69 -10.68
CA ARG A 44 4.70 -14.07 -10.69
C ARG A 44 3.78 -14.99 -9.90
N LEU A 45 3.43 -14.65 -8.66
CA LEU A 45 2.54 -15.46 -7.81
C LEU A 45 1.18 -15.73 -8.47
N CYS A 46 0.60 -14.72 -9.13
CA CYS A 46 -0.61 -14.88 -9.93
C CYS A 46 -0.40 -15.80 -11.14
N LYS A 47 0.66 -15.57 -11.93
CA LYS A 47 0.91 -16.31 -13.18
C LYS A 47 1.25 -17.78 -12.94
N THR A 48 1.85 -18.11 -11.80
CA THR A 48 2.15 -19.50 -11.41
C THR A 48 0.99 -20.19 -10.69
N GLY A 49 -0.14 -19.50 -10.49
CA GLY A 49 -1.30 -20.06 -9.80
C GLY A 49 -1.11 -20.30 -8.29
N LEU A 50 -0.08 -19.69 -7.71
CA LEU A 50 0.22 -19.80 -6.27
C LEU A 50 -0.68 -18.90 -5.43
N LEU A 51 -1.14 -17.78 -5.99
CA LEU A 51 -2.05 -16.87 -5.30
C LEU A 51 -3.51 -17.29 -5.52
N ARG A 52 -4.22 -17.57 -4.43
CA ARG A 52 -5.61 -18.04 -4.42
C ARG A 52 -6.42 -17.29 -3.37
N HIS A 53 -7.72 -17.18 -3.60
CA HIS A 53 -8.63 -16.62 -2.61
C HIS A 53 -8.79 -17.59 -1.42
N THR A 54 -8.53 -17.12 -0.21
CA THR A 54 -8.64 -17.92 1.02
C THR A 54 -9.40 -17.21 2.15
N SER A 55 -9.86 -15.98 1.93
CA SER A 55 -10.67 -15.25 2.90
C SER A 55 -12.10 -15.80 3.02
N GLU A 56 -12.75 -15.59 4.16
CA GLU A 56 -14.18 -15.92 4.33
C GLU A 56 -15.08 -15.16 3.34
N PHE A 57 -14.73 -13.92 3.02
CA PHE A 57 -15.43 -13.13 2.00
C PHE A 57 -15.48 -13.87 0.65
N SER A 58 -14.37 -14.53 0.27
CA SER A 58 -14.34 -15.31 -0.97
C SER A 58 -15.20 -16.58 -0.92
N ARG A 59 -15.53 -17.09 0.28
CA ARG A 59 -16.51 -18.18 0.40
C ARG A 59 -17.91 -17.70 0.06
N ALA A 60 -18.29 -16.52 0.55
CA ALA A 60 -19.58 -15.91 0.26
C ALA A 60 -19.75 -15.56 -1.23
N SER A 61 -18.68 -15.13 -1.91
CA SER A 61 -18.70 -14.84 -3.35
C SER A 61 -18.56 -16.06 -4.26
N GLY A 62 -18.30 -17.25 -3.70
CA GLY A 62 -18.02 -18.48 -4.47
C GLY A 62 -16.66 -18.51 -5.15
N GLU A 63 -15.76 -17.57 -4.85
CA GLU A 63 -14.39 -17.50 -5.41
C GLU A 63 -13.34 -18.23 -4.55
N TYR A 64 -13.72 -18.79 -3.39
CA TYR A 64 -12.79 -19.48 -2.49
C TYR A 64 -12.03 -20.61 -3.19
N GLY A 65 -10.71 -20.64 -3.02
CA GLY A 65 -9.81 -21.60 -3.66
C GLY A 65 -9.49 -21.30 -5.14
N CYS A 66 -10.22 -20.38 -5.79
CA CYS A 66 -9.92 -19.96 -7.15
C CYS A 66 -8.59 -19.20 -7.22
N VAL A 67 -7.90 -19.32 -8.36
CA VAL A 67 -6.66 -18.60 -8.65
C VAL A 67 -6.95 -17.11 -8.85
N ILE A 68 -6.20 -16.26 -8.15
CA ILE A 68 -6.24 -14.82 -8.33
C ILE A 68 -5.46 -14.44 -9.59
N LYS A 69 -6.16 -13.92 -10.60
CA LYS A 69 -5.55 -13.50 -11.87
C LYS A 69 -4.81 -12.18 -11.71
N TRP A 70 -3.64 -12.05 -12.35
CA TRP A 70 -2.86 -10.80 -12.36
C TRP A 70 -3.64 -9.59 -12.88
N THR A 71 -4.60 -9.81 -13.78
CA THR A 71 -5.44 -8.76 -14.35
C THR A 71 -6.61 -8.34 -13.44
N ARG A 72 -6.83 -9.04 -12.32
CA ARG A 72 -7.93 -8.81 -11.38
C ARG A 72 -7.48 -8.60 -9.93
N ILE A 73 -6.25 -8.97 -9.59
CA ILE A 73 -5.71 -8.76 -8.24
C ILE A 73 -5.84 -7.28 -7.86
N ASN A 74 -6.34 -7.03 -6.65
CA ASN A 74 -6.49 -5.69 -6.09
C ASN A 74 -5.88 -5.61 -4.69
N MET A 75 -5.99 -4.47 -4.03
CA MET A 75 -5.32 -4.22 -2.74
C MET A 75 -5.93 -5.04 -1.60
N HIS A 76 -7.22 -5.37 -1.68
CA HIS A 76 -7.84 -6.32 -0.75
C HIS A 76 -7.17 -7.70 -0.85
N ASN A 77 -6.94 -8.19 -2.07
CA ASN A 77 -6.25 -9.45 -2.27
C ASN A 77 -4.79 -9.39 -1.80
N ILE A 78 -4.08 -8.30 -2.09
CA ILE A 78 -2.68 -8.12 -1.67
C ILE A 78 -2.57 -8.11 -0.14
N SER A 79 -3.45 -7.38 0.55
CA SER A 79 -3.48 -7.34 2.01
C SER A 79 -3.71 -8.74 2.60
N GLN A 80 -4.75 -9.45 2.16
CA GLN A 80 -5.15 -10.73 2.74
C GLN A 80 -4.27 -11.92 2.33
N GLU A 81 -3.92 -12.00 1.05
CA GLU A 81 -3.32 -13.20 0.46
C GLU A 81 -1.79 -13.11 0.34
N VAL A 82 -1.21 -11.94 0.63
CA VAL A 82 0.23 -11.71 0.53
C VAL A 82 0.76 -11.11 1.82
N ILE A 83 0.35 -9.90 2.19
CA ILE A 83 0.92 -9.19 3.35
C ILE A 83 0.67 -9.98 4.62
N LYS A 84 -0.59 -10.32 4.93
CA LYS A 84 -0.95 -11.07 6.14
C LYS A 84 -0.46 -12.53 6.15
N LYS A 85 -0.03 -13.07 5.01
CA LYS A 85 0.54 -14.43 4.94
C LYS A 85 2.06 -14.45 5.07
N ILE A 86 2.72 -13.32 4.82
CA ILE A 86 4.17 -13.16 4.95
C ILE A 86 4.52 -12.57 6.32
N ILE A 87 3.75 -11.58 6.74
CA ILE A 87 3.91 -10.89 8.03
C ILE A 87 2.87 -11.49 8.97
N HIS A 88 3.34 -12.18 10.01
CA HIS A 88 2.48 -12.77 11.02
C HIS A 88 2.02 -11.73 12.06
N GLU A 89 0.85 -11.95 12.65
CA GLU A 89 0.22 -11.02 13.59
C GLU A 89 1.09 -10.76 14.84
N GLU A 90 1.77 -11.79 15.36
CA GLU A 90 2.56 -11.68 16.59
C GLU A 90 3.74 -10.71 16.45
N ASN A 91 4.20 -10.48 15.21
CA ASN A 91 5.33 -9.63 14.87
C ASN A 91 4.93 -8.63 13.77
N SER A 92 3.70 -8.13 13.86
CA SER A 92 3.11 -7.31 12.81
C SER A 92 3.89 -6.01 12.57
N CYS A 93 3.87 -5.60 11.31
CA CYS A 93 4.46 -4.36 10.81
C CYS A 93 3.89 -4.06 9.41
N SER A 94 4.22 -2.89 8.88
CA SER A 94 3.89 -2.53 7.51
C SER A 94 4.77 -3.29 6.50
N TRP A 95 4.31 -3.37 5.25
CA TRP A 95 5.11 -3.94 4.15
C TRP A 95 6.40 -3.14 3.90
N VAL A 96 6.33 -1.82 4.07
CA VAL A 96 7.49 -0.94 3.88
C VAL A 96 8.60 -1.20 4.90
N GLU A 97 8.23 -1.49 6.15
CA GLU A 97 9.18 -1.79 7.22
C GLU A 97 10.01 -3.06 6.99
N ILE A 98 9.51 -4.01 6.19
CA ILE A 98 10.31 -5.16 5.75
C ILE A 98 11.04 -4.89 4.43
N CYS A 99 10.63 -3.87 3.66
CA CYS A 99 11.30 -3.46 2.42
C CYS A 99 12.46 -2.47 2.63
N SER A 100 12.56 -1.85 3.81
CA SER A 100 13.58 -0.83 4.13
C SER A 100 13.95 -0.85 5.62
N ARG A 101 15.23 -0.65 5.91
CA ARG A 101 15.73 -0.45 7.29
C ARG A 101 15.53 0.97 7.81
N LYS A 102 15.20 1.91 6.93
CA LYS A 102 15.11 3.34 7.24
C LYS A 102 13.70 3.84 6.96
N ALA A 103 13.27 4.83 7.72
CA ALA A 103 12.09 5.62 7.38
C ALA A 103 12.27 6.23 5.97
N GLN A 104 11.19 6.23 5.20
CA GLN A 104 11.16 6.68 3.81
C GLN A 104 10.03 7.69 3.66
N LYS A 105 10.28 8.95 4.05
CA LYS A 105 9.26 10.00 4.03
C LYS A 105 8.61 10.08 2.63
N PRO A 106 7.28 9.87 2.51
CA PRO A 106 6.58 9.99 1.25
C PRO A 106 6.72 11.39 0.64
N LYS A 107 7.11 11.44 -0.63
CA LYS A 107 7.02 12.65 -1.46
C LYS A 107 5.61 12.80 -2.04
N VAL A 108 5.01 11.68 -2.39
CA VAL A 108 3.69 11.60 -3.03
C VAL A 108 2.73 10.85 -2.12
N PHE A 109 1.55 11.41 -1.90
CA PHE A 109 0.43 10.69 -1.29
C PHE A 109 -0.48 10.12 -2.38
N VAL A 110 -0.84 8.84 -2.30
CA VAL A 110 -1.68 8.17 -3.29
C VAL A 110 -3.07 7.89 -2.69
N SER A 111 -4.07 8.66 -3.12
CA SER A 111 -5.48 8.42 -2.78
C SER A 111 -6.08 7.47 -3.81
N HIS A 112 -6.65 6.34 -3.37
CA HIS A 112 -7.07 5.29 -4.31
C HIS A 112 -8.12 4.33 -3.73
N ASN A 113 -8.86 3.65 -4.61
CA ASN A 113 -9.79 2.60 -4.21
C ASN A 113 -9.12 1.23 -4.22
N TRP A 114 -9.20 0.52 -3.10
CA TRP A 114 -8.61 -0.81 -2.95
C TRP A 114 -9.19 -1.89 -3.87
N SER A 115 -10.38 -1.66 -4.43
CA SER A 115 -11.02 -2.58 -5.36
C SER A 115 -10.48 -2.50 -6.79
N GLU A 116 -9.71 -1.47 -7.14
CA GLU A 116 -9.19 -1.32 -8.50
C GLU A 116 -8.15 -2.40 -8.84
N PRO A 117 -8.02 -2.81 -10.12
CA PRO A 117 -6.98 -3.75 -10.52
C PRO A 117 -5.58 -3.17 -10.29
N PHE A 118 -4.76 -3.86 -9.50
CA PHE A 118 -3.41 -3.42 -9.14
C PHE A 118 -2.48 -3.27 -10.37
N ARG A 119 -2.71 -4.05 -11.43
CA ARG A 119 -1.99 -3.89 -12.71
C ARG A 119 -2.24 -2.50 -13.32
N ASP A 120 -3.48 -2.05 -13.28
CA ASP A 120 -3.89 -0.79 -13.88
C ASP A 120 -3.43 0.37 -12.98
N PHE A 121 -3.55 0.22 -11.66
CA PHE A 121 -2.92 1.10 -10.65
C PHE A 121 -1.43 1.29 -10.92
N MET A 122 -0.67 0.22 -11.11
CA MET A 122 0.77 0.30 -11.43
C MET A 122 1.04 1.03 -12.74
N THR A 123 0.20 0.82 -13.76
CA THR A 123 0.34 1.52 -15.04
C THR A 123 0.15 3.02 -14.87
N ALA A 124 -0.85 3.43 -14.09
CA ALA A 124 -1.10 4.83 -13.79
C ALA A 124 0.02 5.46 -12.94
N ILE A 125 0.56 4.74 -11.94
CA ILE A 125 1.74 5.21 -11.18
C ILE A 125 2.94 5.44 -12.10
N GLU A 126 3.22 4.51 -13.02
CA GLU A 126 4.33 4.66 -13.98
C GLU A 126 4.14 5.89 -14.89
N LEU A 127 2.94 6.07 -15.44
CA LEU A 127 2.61 7.25 -16.27
C LEU A 127 2.76 8.55 -15.48
N TYR A 128 2.23 8.59 -14.25
CA TYR A 128 2.37 9.71 -13.34
C TYR A 128 3.83 10.02 -13.01
N THR A 129 4.64 9.00 -12.72
CA THR A 129 6.06 9.22 -12.40
C THR A 129 6.82 9.88 -13.53
N ASN A 130 6.52 9.49 -14.78
CA ASN A 130 7.14 10.04 -15.97
C ASN A 130 6.74 11.51 -16.22
N SER A 131 5.48 11.89 -15.94
CA SER A 131 5.00 13.26 -16.15
C SER A 131 5.36 14.21 -15.00
N ALA A 132 5.37 13.73 -13.76
CA ALA A 132 5.59 14.53 -12.56
C ALA A 132 7.07 14.60 -12.12
N GLY A 133 8.01 14.04 -12.89
CA GLY A 133 9.43 14.06 -12.57
C GLY A 133 9.79 13.30 -11.30
N ILE A 134 9.10 12.18 -11.03
CA ILE A 134 9.30 11.38 -9.83
C ILE A 134 10.38 10.33 -10.06
N GLY A 135 11.43 10.39 -9.23
CA GLY A 135 12.58 9.53 -9.33
C GLY A 135 12.31 8.10 -8.84
N VAL A 136 13.17 7.16 -9.24
CA VAL A 136 13.04 5.75 -8.84
C VAL A 136 13.17 5.52 -7.32
N HIS A 137 13.81 6.46 -6.62
CA HIS A 137 14.00 6.45 -5.16
C HIS A 137 13.04 7.38 -4.41
N ASP A 138 12.18 8.12 -5.11
CA ASP A 138 11.12 8.89 -4.47
C ASP A 138 10.07 7.91 -3.90
N ALA A 139 9.56 8.24 -2.72
CA ALA A 139 8.65 7.38 -1.96
C ALA A 139 7.19 7.82 -2.07
N PHE A 140 6.31 6.83 -2.12
CA PHE A 140 4.86 6.99 -2.19
C PHE A 140 4.23 6.50 -0.90
N PHE A 141 3.30 7.28 -0.34
CA PHE A 141 2.39 6.77 0.68
C PHE A 141 1.27 6.02 -0.03
N ILE A 142 1.27 4.70 0.09
CA ILE A 142 0.19 3.82 -0.38
C ILE A 142 -0.27 3.05 0.85
N CYS A 143 -1.50 3.31 1.29
CA CYS A 143 -1.97 2.93 2.62
C CYS A 143 -1.95 1.41 2.89
N THR A 144 -2.10 0.57 1.85
CA THR A 144 -1.97 -0.89 1.97
C THR A 144 -0.55 -1.35 2.30
N PHE A 145 0.48 -0.60 1.90
CA PHE A 145 1.88 -0.94 2.14
C PHE A 145 2.49 -0.18 3.33
N ALA A 146 2.01 1.03 3.59
CA ALA A 146 2.54 1.93 4.62
C ALA A 146 2.07 1.58 6.04
N ASN A 147 0.83 1.09 6.17
CA ASN A 147 0.24 0.74 7.46
C ASN A 147 0.46 -0.74 7.80
N ASP A 148 0.53 -1.03 9.10
CA ASP A 148 0.42 -2.39 9.61
C ASP A 148 -1.00 -2.93 9.36
N GLN A 149 -1.13 -3.95 8.51
CA GLN A 149 -2.42 -4.50 8.09
C GLN A 149 -3.09 -5.36 9.17
N TRP A 150 -2.35 -5.75 10.21
CA TRP A 150 -2.90 -6.42 11.38
C TRP A 150 -3.42 -5.43 12.41
N ASN A 151 -2.70 -4.31 12.58
CA ASN A 151 -3.04 -3.27 13.55
C ASN A 151 -3.00 -1.88 12.90
N VAL A 152 -4.04 -1.57 12.12
CA VAL A 152 -4.14 -0.28 11.45
C VAL A 152 -4.43 0.80 12.49
N ASP A 153 -3.47 1.70 12.69
CA ASP A 153 -3.63 2.89 13.51
C ASP A 153 -4.44 3.96 12.77
N LEU A 154 -5.51 4.45 13.42
CA LEU A 154 -6.35 5.53 12.91
C LEU A 154 -6.27 6.79 13.79
N GLY A 155 -5.52 6.76 14.90
CA GLY A 155 -5.54 7.80 15.92
C GLY A 155 -6.88 7.89 16.68
N GLU A 156 -6.97 8.83 17.63
CA GLU A 156 -8.25 9.18 18.27
C GLU A 156 -9.05 10.13 17.39
N THR A 157 -8.35 10.95 16.60
CA THR A 157 -8.92 11.86 15.61
C THR A 157 -8.40 11.57 14.20
N LEU A 158 -9.16 11.98 13.17
CA LEU A 158 -8.74 11.82 11.77
C LEU A 158 -7.38 12.50 11.49
N GLN A 159 -7.09 13.59 12.19
CA GLN A 159 -5.86 14.37 12.06
C GLN A 159 -4.63 13.66 12.64
N GLU A 160 -4.84 12.77 13.61
CA GLU A 160 -3.79 11.92 14.16
C GLU A 160 -3.53 10.67 13.30
N SER A 161 -4.48 10.33 12.42
CA SER A 161 -4.32 9.17 11.56
C SER A 161 -3.05 9.28 10.69
N PRO A 162 -2.34 8.16 10.46
CA PRO A 162 -1.20 8.14 9.54
C PRO A 162 -1.52 8.65 8.13
N PHE A 163 -2.78 8.52 7.72
CA PHE A 163 -3.30 9.01 6.44
C PHE A 163 -3.21 10.53 6.36
N TYR A 164 -3.77 11.23 7.36
CA TYR A 164 -3.72 12.69 7.40
C TYR A 164 -2.30 13.21 7.58
N LEU A 165 -1.51 12.56 8.44
CA LEU A 165 -0.11 12.95 8.69
C LEU A 165 0.77 12.78 7.44
N ALA A 166 0.60 11.68 6.70
CA ALA A 166 1.32 11.46 5.45
C ALA A 166 0.89 12.45 4.37
N LEU A 167 -0.42 12.69 4.21
CA LEU A 167 -0.96 13.66 3.26
C LEU A 167 -0.43 15.06 3.57
N SER A 168 -0.48 15.47 4.84
CA SER A 168 0.04 16.78 5.30
C SER A 168 1.54 16.95 5.08
N GLY A 169 2.30 15.85 5.06
CA GLY A 169 3.73 15.85 4.86
C GLY A 169 4.17 15.66 3.40
N ALA A 170 3.25 15.32 2.49
CA ALA A 170 3.53 15.06 1.09
C ALA A 170 3.67 16.36 0.30
N GLN A 171 4.48 16.33 -0.77
CA GLN A 171 4.66 17.47 -1.67
C GLN A 171 3.55 17.55 -2.72
N GLN A 172 2.92 16.42 -3.02
CA GLN A 172 1.87 16.29 -4.01
C GLN A 172 0.99 15.08 -3.70
N VAL A 173 -0.24 15.17 -4.14
CA VAL A 173 -1.27 14.13 -4.01
C VAL A 173 -1.65 13.67 -5.40
N VAL A 174 -1.80 12.36 -5.58
CA VAL A 174 -2.39 11.78 -6.79
C VAL A 174 -3.64 11.01 -6.40
N LEU A 175 -4.76 11.33 -7.04
CA LEU A 175 -6.02 10.62 -6.94
C LEU A 175 -6.12 9.61 -8.08
N MET A 176 -6.11 8.33 -7.75
CA MET A 176 -6.22 7.26 -8.74
C MET A 176 -7.69 7.05 -9.12
N LEU A 177 -8.01 7.29 -10.39
CA LEU A 177 -9.34 7.02 -10.94
C LEU A 177 -9.34 5.79 -11.84
N ASP A 178 -10.18 4.82 -11.47
CA ASP A 178 -10.55 3.74 -12.38
C ASP A 178 -11.60 4.20 -13.41
N LYS A 179 -11.96 3.30 -14.34
CA LYS A 179 -12.95 3.59 -15.41
C LYS A 179 -14.33 4.02 -14.89
N THR A 180 -14.63 3.77 -13.62
CA THR A 180 -15.90 4.10 -12.98
C THR A 180 -15.79 5.27 -12.02
N GLY A 181 -14.60 5.84 -11.83
CA GLY A 181 -14.34 6.85 -10.82
C GLY A 181 -14.61 6.36 -9.39
N SER A 182 -14.44 5.07 -9.13
CA SER A 182 -14.91 4.44 -7.88
C SER A 182 -14.25 4.99 -6.61
N ALA A 183 -13.06 5.59 -6.72
CA ALA A 183 -12.43 6.30 -5.62
C ALA A 183 -13.33 7.43 -5.07
N LEU A 184 -14.06 8.14 -5.95
CA LEU A 184 -14.95 9.24 -5.56
C LEU A 184 -16.17 8.77 -4.73
N SER A 185 -16.47 7.46 -4.70
CA SER A 185 -17.51 6.90 -3.85
C SER A 185 -16.99 6.37 -2.51
N ARG A 186 -15.69 6.53 -2.22
CA ARG A 186 -15.06 6.07 -0.97
C ARG A 186 -14.85 7.24 -0.02
N ILE A 187 -15.42 7.15 1.18
CA ILE A 187 -15.38 8.24 2.17
C ILE A 187 -13.95 8.69 2.50
N TRP A 188 -13.00 7.75 2.59
CA TRP A 188 -11.58 8.06 2.81
C TRP A 188 -10.98 8.86 1.66
N CYS A 189 -11.23 8.49 0.41
CA CYS A 189 -10.74 9.24 -0.75
C CYS A 189 -11.39 10.64 -0.84
N VAL A 190 -12.67 10.77 -0.50
CA VAL A 190 -13.35 12.07 -0.43
C VAL A 190 -12.74 12.96 0.66
N PHE A 191 -12.46 12.38 1.84
CA PHE A 191 -11.76 13.08 2.91
C PHE A 191 -10.35 13.53 2.49
N GLU A 192 -9.56 12.64 1.91
CA GLU A 192 -8.20 12.93 1.42
C GLU A 192 -8.23 14.03 0.34
N MET A 193 -9.16 13.97 -0.60
CA MET A 193 -9.34 15.01 -1.63
C MET A 193 -9.71 16.35 -1.00
N ARG A 194 -10.68 16.37 -0.07
CA ARG A 194 -11.05 17.59 0.67
C ARG A 194 -9.84 18.18 1.40
N THR A 195 -9.10 17.37 2.15
CA THR A 195 -7.91 17.81 2.90
C THR A 195 -6.83 18.35 1.97
N THR A 196 -6.65 17.72 0.80
CA THR A 196 -5.70 18.17 -0.23
C THR A 196 -6.05 19.59 -0.71
N LEU A 197 -7.34 19.83 -0.99
CA LEU A 197 -7.83 21.15 -1.42
C LEU A 197 -7.71 22.19 -0.31
N GLU A 198 -8.09 21.86 0.93
CA GLU A 198 -7.98 22.76 2.08
C GLU A 198 -6.53 23.17 2.39
N LYS A 199 -5.57 22.29 2.10
CA LYS A 199 -4.14 22.55 2.30
C LYS A 199 -3.44 23.15 1.07
N GLU A 200 -4.18 23.38 -0.02
CA GLU A 200 -3.62 23.85 -1.30
C GLU A 200 -2.45 22.98 -1.79
N THR A 201 -2.48 21.68 -1.46
CA THR A 201 -1.44 20.74 -1.89
C THR A 201 -1.68 20.37 -3.36
N PRO A 202 -0.63 20.35 -4.22
CA PRO A 202 -0.80 19.99 -5.63
C PRO A 202 -1.50 18.64 -5.81
N LEU A 203 -2.63 18.64 -6.53
CA LEU A 203 -3.44 17.46 -6.83
C LEU A 203 -3.32 17.09 -8.30
N SER A 204 -2.99 15.83 -8.57
CA SER A 204 -3.08 15.21 -9.90
C SER A 204 -4.15 14.12 -9.91
N ILE A 205 -4.75 13.89 -11.07
CA ILE A 205 -5.83 12.91 -11.31
C ILE A 205 -5.44 12.03 -12.50
#